data_AF-A0A139XH65-F1
#
_entry.id   AF-A0A139XH65-F1
#
_cell.length_a   1.000
_cell.length_b   1.000
_cell.length_c   1.000
_cell.angle_alpha   90.00
_cell.angle_beta   90.00
_cell.angle_gamma   90.00
#
_symmetry.space_group_name_H-M   'P 1'
#
loop_
_entity.id
_entity.type
_entity.pdbx_description
1 polymer ?
#
loop_
_entity_poly.entity_id
_entity_poly.type
_entity_poly.pdbx_seq_one_letter_code
_entity_poly.pdbx_strand_id
1 'polypeptide(L)'
;MTNPASTSNITQAEVDNVLTQLQQLRQGITTARETMTPMSANLAEAYNEFQAVVGALRRHSMRLQAEIASLRTQIERFTHVEDDAQQQDAGNNNFLYREEEITESSLQDPEAVDKDMLLEHIFRVLDPDVNDEDAELLANLQGLCSDRTASLADILEELPWGVVWTTRNSQENLTQQYQRLKIWEGALNRQMLSLEQATERLYKDARYGLWQQQQKGQEHWRTFLNQCVEQQQDQNYELLAELDKLKEEWRRITSTNKL
;
A
#
# COMPACT_ATOMS: atom_id res chain seq x y z
N MET A 1 -48.96 -33.91 1.58
CA MET A 1 -47.75 -34.23 0.81
C MET A 1 -46.91 -32.98 0.76
N THR A 2 -45.90 -32.89 1.62
CA THR A 2 -44.95 -31.78 1.68
C THR A 2 -43.58 -32.33 1.27
N ASN A 3 -43.02 -31.78 0.20
CA ASN A 3 -41.69 -32.13 -0.30
C ASN A 3 -40.65 -31.87 0.81
N PRO A 4 -39.79 -32.84 1.16
CA PRO A 4 -38.57 -32.53 1.88
C PRO A 4 -37.65 -31.78 0.90
N ALA A 5 -37.31 -30.54 1.25
CA ALA A 5 -36.23 -29.83 0.60
C ALA A 5 -34.96 -30.69 0.71
N SER A 6 -34.36 -31.03 -0.43
CA SER A 6 -33.07 -31.71 -0.51
C SER A 6 -32.00 -30.82 0.11
N THR A 7 -31.78 -30.92 1.42
CA THR A 7 -30.56 -30.46 2.05
C THR A 7 -29.47 -31.44 1.63
N SER A 8 -28.64 -31.06 0.65
CA SER A 8 -27.43 -31.79 0.32
C SER A 8 -26.61 -31.96 1.59
N ASN A 9 -26.51 -33.18 2.10
CA ASN A 9 -25.70 -33.48 3.28
C ASN A 9 -24.23 -33.35 2.89
N ILE A 10 -23.53 -32.40 3.50
CA ILE A 10 -22.08 -32.28 3.34
C ILE A 10 -21.43 -33.59 3.80
N THR A 11 -20.38 -34.00 3.11
CA THR A 11 -19.62 -35.23 3.32
C THR A 11 -18.24 -34.92 3.89
N GLN A 12 -17.63 -35.90 4.57
CA GLN A 12 -16.25 -35.75 5.07
C GLN A 12 -15.26 -35.45 3.93
N ALA A 13 -15.47 -36.06 2.75
CA ALA A 13 -14.64 -35.81 1.58
C ALA A 13 -14.68 -34.33 1.12
N GLU A 14 -15.83 -33.65 1.25
CA GLU A 14 -15.92 -32.21 0.94
C GLU A 14 -15.16 -31.36 1.96
N VAL A 15 -15.20 -31.73 3.25
CA VAL A 15 -14.38 -31.08 4.29
C VAL A 15 -12.89 -31.28 4.01
N ASP A 16 -12.47 -32.50 3.71
CA ASP A 16 -11.06 -32.83 3.42
C ASP A 16 -10.54 -32.10 2.18
N ASN A 17 -11.40 -31.92 1.16
CA ASN A 17 -11.09 -31.11 -0.02
C ASN A 17 -10.84 -29.64 0.35
N VAL A 18 -11.71 -29.04 1.18
CA VAL A 18 -11.52 -27.65 1.62
C VAL A 18 -10.27 -27.52 2.48
N LEU A 19 -9.99 -28.47 3.37
CA LEU A 19 -8.75 -28.48 4.15
C LEU A 19 -7.50 -28.52 3.24
N THR A 20 -7.53 -29.34 2.19
CA THR A 20 -6.43 -29.39 1.21
C THR A 20 -6.26 -28.04 0.50
N GLN A 21 -7.35 -27.40 0.09
CA GLN A 21 -7.33 -26.09 -0.55
C GLN A 21 -6.79 -25.00 0.40
N LEU A 22 -7.22 -25.01 1.66
CA LEU A 22 -6.71 -24.09 2.68
C LEU A 22 -5.20 -24.23 2.89
N GLN A 23 -4.70 -25.47 2.91
CA GLN A 23 -3.27 -25.74 3.05
C GLN A 23 -2.48 -25.17 1.86
N GLN A 24 -2.99 -25.37 0.64
CA GLN A 24 -2.41 -24.82 -0.59
C GLN A 24 -2.43 -23.30 -0.60
N LEU A 25 -3.54 -22.68 -0.18
CA LEU A 25 -3.67 -21.22 -0.08
C LEU A 25 -2.65 -20.63 0.88
N ARG A 26 -2.48 -21.23 2.07
CA ARG A 26 -1.47 -20.78 3.03
C ARG A 26 -0.06 -20.85 2.45
N GLN A 27 0.30 -21.98 1.85
CA GLN A 27 1.62 -22.12 1.22
C GLN A 27 1.84 -21.10 0.10
N GLY A 28 0.82 -20.84 -0.71
CA GLY A 28 0.86 -19.83 -1.76
C GLY A 28 1.05 -18.42 -1.20
N ILE A 29 0.33 -18.07 -0.12
CA ILE A 29 0.48 -16.78 0.57
C ILE A 29 1.90 -16.61 1.14
N THR A 30 2.43 -17.63 1.81
CA THR A 30 3.82 -17.60 2.32
C THR A 30 4.81 -17.35 1.18
N THR A 31 4.68 -18.08 0.08
CA THR A 31 5.54 -17.92 -1.11
C THR A 31 5.43 -16.51 -1.71
N ALA A 32 4.22 -15.95 -1.77
CA ALA A 32 3.99 -14.60 -2.26
C ALA A 32 4.68 -13.55 -1.36
N ARG A 33 4.54 -13.66 -0.03
CA ARG A 33 5.22 -12.77 0.93
C ARG A 33 6.74 -12.87 0.85
N GLU A 34 7.28 -14.08 0.74
CA GLU A 34 8.71 -14.34 0.56
C GLU A 34 9.26 -13.73 -0.73
N THR A 35 8.45 -13.64 -1.79
CA THR A 35 8.82 -13.01 -3.06
C THR A 35 8.70 -11.47 -2.99
N MET A 36 7.64 -10.96 -2.37
CA MET A 36 7.36 -9.52 -2.30
C MET A 36 8.31 -8.75 -1.38
N THR A 37 8.63 -9.31 -0.20
CA THR A 37 9.47 -8.67 0.82
C THR A 37 10.82 -8.21 0.26
N PRO A 38 11.63 -9.08 -0.39
CA PRO A 38 12.91 -8.66 -0.95
C PRO A 38 12.72 -7.69 -2.12
N MET A 39 11.68 -7.86 -2.94
CA MET A 39 11.40 -6.93 -4.04
C MET A 39 11.13 -5.51 -3.53
N SER A 40 10.27 -5.35 -2.52
CA SER A 40 9.99 -4.06 -1.90
C SER A 40 11.23 -3.42 -1.27
N ALA A 41 12.03 -4.21 -0.54
CA ALA A 41 13.27 -3.76 0.07
C ALA A 41 14.29 -3.30 -0.99
N ASN A 42 14.50 -4.08 -2.04
CA ASN A 42 15.43 -3.77 -3.12
C ASN A 42 15.00 -2.52 -3.91
N LEU A 43 13.69 -2.33 -4.13
CA LEU A 43 13.16 -1.11 -4.76
C LEU A 43 13.42 0.14 -3.92
N ALA A 44 13.27 0.01 -2.59
CA ALA A 44 13.58 1.10 -1.67
C ALA A 44 15.08 1.40 -1.65
N GLU A 45 15.94 0.37 -1.60
CA GLU A 45 17.39 0.51 -1.63
C GLU A 45 17.88 1.21 -2.91
N ALA A 46 17.48 0.71 -4.09
CA ALA A 46 17.85 1.30 -5.38
C ALA A 46 17.43 2.77 -5.47
N TYR A 47 16.24 3.10 -4.98
CA TYR A 47 15.74 4.46 -4.95
C TYR A 47 16.50 5.36 -3.95
N ASN A 48 16.85 4.83 -2.78
CA ASN A 48 17.61 5.56 -1.78
C ASN A 48 19.03 5.88 -2.27
N GLU A 49 19.70 4.93 -2.91
CA GLU A 49 21.00 5.17 -3.56
C GLU A 49 20.90 6.24 -4.64
N PHE A 50 19.88 6.14 -5.50
CA PHE A 50 19.62 7.15 -6.53
C PHE A 50 19.38 8.55 -5.92
N GLN A 51 18.56 8.63 -4.86
CA GLN A 51 18.28 9.88 -4.16
C GLN A 51 19.50 10.46 -3.45
N ALA A 52 20.38 9.63 -2.90
CA ALA A 52 21.61 10.08 -2.28
C ALA A 52 22.54 10.78 -3.28
N VAL A 53 22.59 10.30 -4.53
CA VAL A 53 23.47 10.84 -5.57
C VAL A 53 22.83 11.99 -6.35
N VAL A 54 21.59 11.81 -6.83
CA VAL A 54 20.94 12.74 -7.77
C VAL A 54 19.89 13.64 -7.08
N GLY A 55 19.43 13.27 -5.89
CA GLY A 55 18.29 13.91 -5.23
C GLY A 55 18.51 15.39 -4.90
N ALA A 56 19.73 15.78 -4.49
CA ALA A 56 20.04 17.18 -4.21
C ALA A 56 19.95 18.06 -5.47
N LEU A 57 20.44 17.56 -6.60
CA LEU A 57 20.40 18.26 -7.89
C LEU A 57 18.96 18.39 -8.40
N ARG A 58 18.13 17.35 -8.26
CA ARG A 58 16.70 17.42 -8.60
C ARG A 58 15.95 18.42 -7.73
N ARG A 59 16.20 18.44 -6.42
CA ARG A 59 15.61 19.45 -5.51
C ARG A 59 16.05 20.87 -5.85
N HIS A 60 17.27 21.05 -6.37
CA HIS A 60 17.70 22.35 -6.87
C HIS A 60 16.93 22.75 -8.14
N SER A 61 16.82 21.83 -9.12
CA SER A 61 16.02 22.01 -10.33
C SER A 61 14.59 22.46 -10.04
N MET A 62 13.89 21.74 -9.16
CA MET A 62 12.51 22.04 -8.78
C MET A 62 12.37 23.44 -8.15
N ARG A 63 13.34 23.86 -7.33
CA ARG A 63 13.36 25.22 -6.77
C ARG A 63 13.53 26.28 -7.85
N LEU A 64 14.46 26.07 -8.79
CA LEU A 64 14.67 26.99 -9.91
C LEU A 64 13.43 27.11 -10.79
N GLN A 65 12.78 25.99 -11.12
CA GLN A 65 11.52 25.99 -11.89
C GLN A 65 10.41 26.75 -11.18
N ALA A 66 10.26 26.59 -9.86
CA ALA A 66 9.29 27.33 -9.08
C ALA A 66 9.58 28.84 -9.06
N GLU A 67 10.84 29.24 -8.93
CA GLU A 67 11.26 30.65 -9.02
C GLU A 67 11.00 31.24 -10.41
N ILE A 68 11.35 30.51 -11.47
CA ILE A 68 11.07 30.89 -12.86
C ILE A 68 9.58 31.08 -13.07
N ALA A 69 8.75 30.13 -12.66
CA ALA A 69 7.30 30.21 -12.81
C ALA A 69 6.73 31.43 -12.08
N SER A 70 7.16 31.66 -10.83
CA SER A 70 6.75 32.83 -10.05
C SER A 70 7.14 34.14 -10.73
N LEU A 71 8.38 34.24 -11.22
CA LEU A 71 8.90 35.45 -11.84
C LEU A 71 8.25 35.73 -13.20
N ARG A 72 8.00 34.70 -14.01
CA ARG A 72 7.23 34.83 -15.26
C ARG A 72 5.84 35.39 -14.99
N THR A 73 5.11 34.85 -14.01
CA THR A 73 3.79 35.37 -13.62
C THR A 73 3.86 36.81 -13.11
N GLN A 74 4.91 37.20 -12.39
CA GLN A 74 5.10 38.58 -11.94
C GLN A 74 5.36 39.55 -13.10
N ILE A 75 6.26 39.17 -14.03
CA ILE A 75 6.53 39.94 -15.24
C ILE A 75 5.24 40.13 -16.03
N GLU A 76 4.52 39.05 -16.33
CA GLU A 76 3.28 39.07 -17.10
C GLU A 76 2.23 40.00 -16.48
N ARG A 77 2.02 39.89 -15.16
CA ARG A 77 1.11 40.80 -14.43
C ARG A 77 1.55 42.25 -14.56
N PHE A 78 2.84 42.55 -14.37
CA PHE A 78 3.34 43.93 -14.40
C PHE A 78 3.34 44.55 -15.79
N THR A 79 3.57 43.76 -16.83
CA THR A 79 3.48 44.21 -18.23
C THR A 79 2.05 44.42 -18.70
N HIS A 80 1.07 43.74 -18.09
CA HIS A 80 -0.36 43.89 -18.42
C HIS A 80 -1.15 44.82 -17.47
N VAL A 81 -0.49 45.48 -16.50
CA VAL A 81 -1.15 46.48 -15.62
C VAL A 81 -1.52 47.78 -16.36
N GLU A 82 -1.02 48.03 -17.58
CA GLU A 82 -1.46 49.22 -18.36
C GLU A 82 -2.79 49.05 -19.11
N ASP A 83 -3.37 47.85 -19.21
CA ASP A 83 -4.65 47.64 -19.93
C ASP A 83 -5.80 47.03 -19.11
N ASP A 84 -5.55 46.47 -17.92
CA ASP A 84 -6.61 45.81 -17.14
C ASP A 84 -7.00 46.58 -15.86
N ALA A 85 -7.52 47.78 -16.06
CA ALA A 85 -8.42 48.40 -15.10
C ALA A 85 -9.86 47.84 -15.25
N GLN A 86 -10.06 46.53 -15.39
CA GLN A 86 -11.36 45.86 -15.21
C GLN A 86 -11.23 44.35 -15.44
N GLN A 87 -11.06 43.60 -14.35
CA GLN A 87 -11.80 42.36 -14.03
C GLN A 87 -11.11 41.67 -12.85
N GLN A 88 -11.42 42.15 -11.65
CA GLN A 88 -11.40 41.26 -10.49
C GLN A 88 -12.56 40.28 -10.66
N ASP A 89 -12.31 39.19 -11.38
CA ASP A 89 -13.15 38.01 -11.21
C ASP A 89 -12.81 37.42 -9.85
N ALA A 90 -13.70 37.67 -8.90
CA ALA A 90 -13.70 37.05 -7.60
C ALA A 90 -14.07 35.57 -7.76
N GLY A 91 -13.17 34.79 -8.37
CA GLY A 91 -13.12 33.35 -8.24
C GLY A 91 -12.62 32.99 -6.85
N ASN A 92 -13.40 33.36 -5.82
CA ASN A 92 -13.16 32.87 -4.47
C ASN A 92 -13.43 31.38 -4.47
N ASN A 93 -12.32 30.64 -4.57
CA ASN A 93 -12.10 29.28 -4.11
C ASN A 93 -13.14 28.81 -3.11
N ASN A 94 -14.25 28.26 -3.61
CA ASN A 94 -14.96 27.23 -2.87
C ASN A 94 -14.19 25.93 -3.10
N PHE A 95 -12.98 25.85 -2.52
CA PHE A 95 -12.40 24.57 -2.19
C PHE A 95 -13.38 23.95 -1.20
N LEU A 96 -14.24 23.09 -1.75
CA LEU A 96 -15.03 22.14 -1.01
C LEU A 96 -14.01 21.24 -0.28
N TYR A 97 -13.49 21.71 0.86
CA TYR A 97 -13.16 20.81 1.95
C TYR A 97 -14.49 20.17 2.32
N ARG A 98 -14.80 19.07 1.62
CA ARG A 98 -15.54 17.99 2.23
C ARG A 98 -14.60 17.49 3.31
N GLU A 99 -14.61 18.14 4.47
CA GLU A 99 -14.35 17.43 5.70
C GLU A 99 -15.31 16.26 5.64
N GLU A 100 -14.78 15.11 5.26
CA GLU A 100 -15.37 13.84 5.65
C GLU A 100 -15.43 13.95 7.17
N GLU A 101 -16.59 14.35 7.68
CA GLU A 101 -17.07 13.89 8.97
C GLU A 101 -16.89 12.37 8.92
N ILE A 102 -15.75 11.92 9.43
CA ILE A 102 -15.52 10.55 9.86
C ILE A 102 -16.53 10.37 10.98
N THR A 103 -17.76 10.08 10.57
CA THR A 103 -18.78 9.53 11.42
C THR A 103 -18.14 8.30 12.07
N GLU A 104 -18.14 8.27 13.40
CA GLU A 104 -17.56 7.22 14.24
C GLU A 104 -18.06 5.79 13.88
N SER A 105 -19.03 5.67 12.97
CA SER A 105 -19.44 4.44 12.28
C SER A 105 -18.36 3.78 11.42
N SER A 106 -17.27 4.48 11.05
CA SER A 106 -16.15 3.92 10.27
C SER A 106 -15.19 3.01 11.07
N LEU A 107 -15.38 2.86 12.38
CA LEU A 107 -14.44 2.17 13.27
C LEU A 107 -14.82 0.73 13.62
N GLN A 108 -15.91 0.20 13.05
CA GLN A 108 -16.29 -1.20 13.26
C GLN A 108 -15.43 -2.12 12.39
N ASP A 109 -14.75 -3.06 13.03
CA ASP A 109 -13.98 -4.11 12.37
C ASP A 109 -14.94 -5.00 11.54
N PRO A 110 -14.78 -5.05 10.21
CA PRO A 110 -15.68 -5.80 9.34
C PRO A 110 -15.61 -7.32 9.56
N GLU A 111 -14.54 -7.82 10.19
CA GLU A 111 -14.30 -9.25 10.43
C GLU A 111 -14.42 -9.62 11.92
N ALA A 112 -14.92 -8.71 12.76
CA ALA A 112 -15.07 -8.95 14.20
C ALA A 112 -15.82 -10.25 14.52
N VAL A 113 -16.93 -10.51 13.82
CA VAL A 113 -17.73 -11.73 14.00
C VAL A 113 -16.94 -12.98 13.64
N ASP A 114 -16.20 -12.95 12.52
CA ASP A 114 -15.43 -14.11 12.06
C ASP A 114 -14.22 -14.38 12.97
N LYS A 115 -13.60 -13.33 13.50
CA LYS A 115 -12.52 -13.42 14.51
C LYS A 115 -13.03 -13.97 15.84
N ASP A 116 -14.20 -13.55 16.29
CA ASP A 116 -14.85 -14.09 17.50
C ASP A 116 -15.19 -15.58 17.32
N MET A 117 -15.74 -15.95 16.15
CA MET A 117 -15.99 -17.36 15.80
C MET A 117 -14.71 -18.19 15.77
N LEU A 118 -13.60 -17.63 15.27
CA LEU A 118 -12.29 -18.27 15.30
C LEU A 118 -11.80 -18.48 16.74
N LEU A 119 -11.85 -17.45 17.58
CA LEU A 119 -11.45 -17.54 18.99
C LEU A 119 -12.28 -18.60 19.73
N GLU A 120 -13.61 -18.57 19.57
CA GLU A 120 -14.49 -19.56 20.18
C GLU A 120 -14.12 -20.98 19.77
N HIS A 121 -13.81 -21.20 18.50
CA HIS A 121 -13.35 -22.50 18.01
C HIS A 121 -12.01 -22.91 18.64
N ILE A 122 -11.03 -22.01 18.67
CA ILE A 122 -9.70 -22.26 19.27
C ILE A 122 -9.84 -22.64 20.75
N PHE A 123 -10.60 -21.86 21.53
CA PHE A 123 -10.85 -22.12 22.95
C PHE A 123 -11.42 -23.50 23.25
N ARG A 124 -12.15 -24.09 22.30
CA ARG A 124 -12.81 -25.39 22.46
C ARG A 124 -11.96 -26.55 21.99
N VAL A 125 -10.93 -26.28 21.21
CA VAL A 125 -10.09 -27.29 20.56
C VAL A 125 -8.72 -27.39 21.22
N LEU A 126 -8.19 -26.27 21.71
CA LEU A 126 -6.96 -26.23 22.49
C LEU A 126 -7.24 -26.47 23.98
N ASP A 127 -6.24 -26.98 24.69
CA ASP A 127 -6.31 -27.24 26.14
C ASP A 127 -5.20 -26.46 26.87
N PRO A 128 -5.36 -25.14 27.04
CA PRO A 128 -4.32 -24.27 27.59
C PRO A 128 -4.04 -24.54 29.09
N ASP A 129 -4.92 -25.25 29.79
CA ASP A 129 -4.72 -25.62 31.20
C ASP A 129 -3.78 -26.83 31.35
N VAL A 130 -3.55 -27.58 30.25
CA VAL A 130 -2.74 -28.80 30.21
C VAL A 130 -1.47 -28.63 29.36
N ASN A 131 -1.52 -27.76 28.34
CA ASN A 131 -0.43 -27.51 27.41
C ASN A 131 -0.02 -26.04 27.39
N ASP A 132 1.19 -25.74 27.89
CA ASP A 132 1.73 -24.38 27.93
C ASP A 132 1.89 -23.75 26.53
N GLU A 133 2.15 -24.56 25.49
CA GLU A 133 2.24 -24.07 24.10
C GLU A 133 0.89 -23.59 23.58
N ASP A 134 -0.20 -24.27 23.97
CA ASP A 134 -1.56 -23.88 23.62
C ASP A 134 -1.97 -22.59 24.36
N ALA A 135 -1.51 -22.42 25.61
CA ALA A 135 -1.73 -21.20 26.38
C ALA A 135 -1.03 -19.99 25.75
N GLU A 136 0.23 -20.15 25.32
CA GLU A 136 0.99 -19.10 24.65
C GLU A 136 0.37 -18.73 23.29
N LEU A 137 0.00 -19.73 22.49
CA LEU A 137 -0.68 -19.52 21.21
C LEU A 137 -1.99 -18.75 21.39
N LEU A 138 -2.80 -19.15 22.38
CA LEU A 138 -4.08 -18.52 22.66
C LEU A 138 -3.93 -17.06 23.12
N ALA A 139 -2.93 -16.76 23.97
CA ALA A 139 -2.63 -15.39 24.38
C ALA A 139 -2.23 -14.49 23.19
N ASN A 140 -1.38 -15.00 22.29
CA ASN A 140 -0.97 -14.28 21.09
C ASN A 140 -2.15 -14.00 20.15
N LEU A 141 -2.99 -15.01 19.91
CA LEU A 141 -4.15 -14.90 19.02
C LEU A 141 -5.23 -13.97 19.58
N GLN A 142 -5.45 -13.93 20.90
CA GLN A 142 -6.35 -12.96 21.52
C GLN A 142 -5.91 -11.52 21.25
N GLY A 143 -4.59 -11.26 21.32
CA GLY A 143 -4.02 -9.96 20.97
C GLY A 143 -4.30 -9.60 19.52
N LEU A 144 -4.04 -10.52 18.59
CA LEU A 144 -4.25 -10.31 17.15
C LEU A 144 -5.74 -10.15 16.78
N CYS A 145 -6.63 -10.95 17.37
CA CYS A 145 -8.07 -10.83 17.13
C CYS A 145 -8.65 -9.52 17.70
N SER A 146 -8.05 -8.98 18.76
CA SER A 146 -8.44 -7.67 19.32
C SER A 146 -7.93 -6.49 18.49
N ASP A 147 -6.94 -6.71 17.62
CA ASP A 147 -6.44 -5.71 16.68
C ASP A 147 -7.39 -5.58 15.48
N ARG A 148 -7.92 -4.37 15.30
CA ARG A 148 -8.84 -4.03 14.20
C ARG A 148 -8.14 -3.95 12.85
N THR A 149 -6.81 -3.80 12.85
CA THR A 149 -6.01 -3.68 11.63
C THR A 149 -5.54 -5.04 11.10
N ALA A 150 -5.45 -6.05 11.96
CA ALA A 150 -5.17 -7.42 11.56
C ALA A 150 -6.39 -8.00 10.82
N SER A 151 -6.19 -8.63 9.67
CA SER A 151 -7.27 -9.38 9.02
C SER A 151 -7.41 -10.78 9.62
N LEU A 152 -8.56 -11.42 9.42
CA LEU A 152 -8.74 -12.84 9.72
C LEU A 152 -7.70 -13.69 9.02
N ALA A 153 -7.30 -13.33 7.79
CA ALA A 153 -6.25 -14.04 7.06
C ALA A 153 -4.90 -13.96 7.78
N ASP A 154 -4.52 -12.79 8.29
CA ASP A 154 -3.27 -12.64 9.05
C ASP A 154 -3.27 -13.52 10.30
N ILE A 155 -4.39 -13.58 11.01
CA ILE A 155 -4.54 -14.44 12.20
C ILE A 155 -4.45 -15.93 11.81
N LEU A 156 -5.10 -16.33 10.72
CA LEU A 156 -5.05 -17.70 10.21
C LEU A 156 -3.64 -18.10 9.74
N GLU A 157 -2.84 -17.17 9.25
CA GLU A 157 -1.45 -17.42 8.85
C GLU A 157 -0.56 -17.76 10.06
N GLU A 158 -0.81 -17.18 11.22
CA GLU A 158 -0.08 -17.45 12.47
C GLU A 158 -0.44 -18.81 13.10
N LEU A 159 -1.58 -19.41 12.73
CA LEU A 159 -2.01 -20.69 13.29
C LEU A 159 -1.15 -21.85 12.80
N PRO A 160 -0.62 -22.72 13.69
CA PRO A 160 0.05 -23.94 13.25
C PRO A 160 -0.95 -24.84 12.50
N TRP A 161 -0.49 -25.47 11.41
CA TRP A 161 -1.32 -26.46 10.72
C TRP A 161 -1.49 -27.68 11.61
N GLY A 162 -2.73 -28.08 11.90
CA GLY A 162 -2.98 -29.14 12.87
C GLY A 162 -4.36 -29.08 13.48
N VAL A 163 -4.43 -29.29 14.80
CA VAL A 163 -5.67 -29.59 15.53
C VAL A 163 -6.74 -28.51 15.33
N VAL A 164 -6.37 -27.23 15.37
CA VAL A 164 -7.30 -26.09 15.15
C VAL A 164 -7.98 -26.15 13.77
N TRP A 165 -7.27 -26.63 12.74
CA TRP A 165 -7.79 -26.71 11.38
C TRP A 165 -8.67 -27.92 11.17
N THR A 166 -8.19 -29.09 11.58
CA THR A 166 -8.76 -30.38 11.20
C THR A 166 -9.83 -30.89 12.17
N THR A 167 -9.79 -30.43 13.42
CA THR A 167 -10.66 -30.94 14.47
C THR A 167 -11.97 -30.18 14.52
N ARG A 168 -13.07 -30.91 14.71
CA ARG A 168 -14.38 -30.34 15.03
C ARG A 168 -14.46 -30.10 16.52
N ASN A 169 -14.97 -28.95 16.93
CA ASN A 169 -15.33 -28.77 18.33
C ASN A 169 -16.57 -29.64 18.68
N SER A 170 -16.78 -29.88 19.98
CA SER A 170 -17.82 -30.80 20.47
C SER A 170 -19.26 -30.38 20.13
N GLN A 171 -19.48 -29.13 19.74
CA GLN A 171 -20.80 -28.60 19.36
C GLN A 171 -20.94 -28.43 17.83
N GLU A 172 -19.89 -28.71 17.07
CA GLU A 172 -19.83 -28.50 15.62
C GLU A 172 -20.16 -29.80 14.88
N ASN A 173 -21.24 -29.77 14.09
CA ASN A 173 -21.53 -30.81 13.12
C ASN A 173 -20.73 -30.59 11.82
N LEU A 174 -20.79 -31.57 10.92
CA LEU A 174 -19.98 -31.56 9.69
C LEU A 174 -20.33 -30.38 8.76
N THR A 175 -21.60 -29.97 8.70
CA THR A 175 -22.03 -28.79 7.93
C THR A 175 -21.47 -27.50 8.51
N GLN A 176 -21.47 -27.36 9.84
CA GLN A 176 -20.90 -26.20 10.53
C GLN A 176 -19.38 -26.12 10.34
N GLN A 177 -18.67 -27.25 10.43
CA GLN A 177 -17.24 -27.32 10.11
C GLN A 177 -16.97 -26.84 8.69
N TYR A 178 -17.73 -27.36 7.72
CA TYR A 178 -17.59 -26.95 6.33
C TYR A 178 -17.82 -25.45 6.17
N GLN A 179 -18.87 -24.89 6.79
CA GLN A 179 -19.15 -23.45 6.74
C GLN A 179 -18.02 -22.61 7.32
N ARG A 180 -17.51 -22.96 8.51
CA ARG A 180 -16.35 -22.28 9.12
C ARG A 180 -15.14 -22.32 8.21
N LEU A 181 -14.81 -23.49 7.65
CA LEU A 181 -13.68 -23.64 6.73
C LEU A 181 -13.88 -22.83 5.44
N LYS A 182 -15.10 -22.69 4.93
CA LYS A 182 -15.39 -21.82 3.77
C LYS A 182 -15.24 -20.33 4.09
N ILE A 183 -15.54 -19.90 5.32
CA ILE A 183 -15.26 -18.52 5.77
C ILE A 183 -13.75 -18.28 5.76
N TRP A 184 -12.98 -19.20 6.33
CA TRP A 184 -11.51 -19.11 6.35
C TRP A 184 -10.92 -19.14 4.94
N GLU A 185 -11.47 -19.96 4.05
CA GLU A 185 -11.07 -20.04 2.65
C GLU A 185 -11.34 -18.70 1.93
N GLY A 186 -12.48 -18.07 2.21
CA GLY A 186 -12.81 -16.74 1.70
C GLY A 186 -11.83 -15.66 2.18
N ALA A 187 -11.42 -15.70 3.45
CA ALA A 187 -10.41 -14.77 3.98
C ALA A 187 -9.04 -14.97 3.32
N LEU A 188 -8.55 -16.21 3.23
CA LEU A 188 -7.25 -16.51 2.61
C LEU A 188 -7.25 -16.21 1.10
N ASN A 189 -8.34 -16.48 0.38
CA ASN A 189 -8.44 -16.11 -1.03
C ASN A 189 -8.36 -14.59 -1.25
N ARG A 190 -9.05 -13.80 -0.40
CA ARG A 190 -8.97 -12.34 -0.46
C ARG A 190 -7.54 -11.85 -0.19
N GLN A 191 -6.85 -12.46 0.78
CA GLN A 191 -5.47 -12.14 1.08
C GLN A 191 -4.53 -12.47 -0.09
N MET A 192 -4.68 -13.66 -0.68
CA MET A 192 -3.91 -14.06 -1.85
C MET A 192 -4.10 -13.09 -3.02
N LEU A 193 -5.35 -12.74 -3.34
CA LEU A 193 -5.65 -11.76 -4.39
C LEU A 193 -5.04 -10.38 -4.08
N SER A 194 -5.09 -9.94 -2.83
CA SER A 194 -4.46 -8.68 -2.39
C SER A 194 -2.94 -8.72 -2.61
N LEU A 195 -2.29 -9.83 -2.26
CA LEU A 195 -0.85 -10.02 -2.46
C LEU A 195 -0.46 -10.08 -3.95
N GLU A 196 -1.27 -10.73 -4.79
CA GLU A 196 -1.07 -10.75 -6.24
C GLU A 196 -1.16 -9.34 -6.83
N GLN A 197 -2.17 -8.57 -6.43
CA GLN A 197 -2.31 -7.17 -6.86
C GLN A 197 -1.15 -6.29 -6.34
N ALA A 198 -0.74 -6.49 -5.09
CA ALA A 198 0.38 -5.75 -4.52
C ALA A 198 1.69 -6.08 -5.24
N THR A 199 1.90 -7.35 -5.60
CA THR A 199 3.03 -7.79 -6.43
C THR A 199 3.00 -7.12 -7.79
N GLU A 200 1.85 -7.10 -8.47
CA GLU A 200 1.71 -6.42 -9.77
C GLU A 200 2.00 -4.91 -9.66
N ARG A 201 1.57 -4.27 -8.56
CA ARG A 201 1.88 -2.86 -8.28
C ARG A 201 3.38 -2.63 -8.09
N LEU A 202 4.10 -3.54 -7.44
CA LEU A 202 5.56 -3.44 -7.31
C LEU A 202 6.26 -3.48 -8.66
N TYR A 203 5.78 -4.30 -9.61
CA TYR A 203 6.31 -4.33 -10.99
C TYR A 203 6.00 -3.05 -11.78
N LYS A 204 4.91 -2.36 -11.43
CA LYS A 204 4.50 -1.08 -12.03
C LYS A 204 5.04 0.15 -11.28
N ASP A 205 5.76 -0.05 -10.19
CA ASP A 205 6.32 1.03 -9.37
C ASP A 205 7.34 1.84 -10.18
N ALA A 206 7.31 3.17 -10.08
CA ALA A 206 8.26 4.04 -10.78
C ALA A 206 9.73 3.72 -10.43
N ARG A 207 9.98 3.19 -9.22
CA ARG A 207 11.30 2.75 -8.74
C ARG A 207 11.78 1.47 -9.43
N TYR A 208 10.88 0.70 -10.04
CA TYR A 208 11.22 -0.57 -10.68
C TYR A 208 12.26 -0.41 -11.78
N GLY A 209 12.18 0.67 -12.57
CA GLY A 209 13.19 0.97 -13.58
C GLY A 209 14.59 1.20 -13.00
N LEU A 210 14.71 1.81 -11.81
CA LEU A 210 15.99 2.02 -11.13
C LEU A 210 16.59 0.71 -10.66
N TRP A 211 15.76 -0.12 -10.01
CA TRP A 211 16.17 -1.45 -9.58
C TRP A 211 16.64 -2.31 -10.77
N GLN A 212 15.94 -2.27 -11.91
CA GLN A 212 16.38 -2.95 -13.13
C GLN A 212 17.76 -2.50 -13.63
N GLN A 213 18.12 -1.22 -13.48
CA GLN A 213 19.47 -0.76 -13.81
C GLN A 213 20.50 -1.28 -12.81
N GLN A 214 20.16 -1.28 -11.52
CA GLN A 214 21.03 -1.80 -10.45
C GLN A 214 21.34 -3.30 -10.65
N GLN A 215 20.35 -4.09 -11.07
CA GLN A 215 20.50 -5.52 -11.36
C GLN A 215 21.46 -5.84 -12.53
N LYS A 216 21.82 -4.87 -13.38
CA LYS A 216 22.83 -5.05 -14.44
C LYS A 216 24.27 -5.08 -13.92
N GLY A 217 24.46 -4.88 -12.62
CA GLY A 217 25.73 -4.92 -11.94
C GLY A 217 26.23 -3.54 -11.50
N GLN A 218 27.15 -3.54 -10.55
CA GLN A 218 27.58 -2.34 -9.84
C GLN A 218 28.25 -1.29 -10.75
N GLU A 219 29.02 -1.71 -11.75
CA GLU A 219 29.68 -0.80 -12.69
C GLU A 219 28.68 -0.09 -13.61
N HIS A 220 27.70 -0.84 -14.14
CA HIS A 220 26.59 -0.27 -14.91
C HIS A 220 25.79 0.72 -14.07
N TRP A 221 25.50 0.36 -12.82
CA TRP A 221 24.76 1.23 -11.91
C TRP A 221 25.47 2.55 -11.64
N ARG A 222 26.77 2.51 -11.33
CA ARG A 222 27.58 3.73 -11.13
C ARG A 222 27.62 4.60 -12.38
N THR A 223 27.78 3.99 -13.55
CA THR A 223 27.80 4.70 -14.84
C THR A 223 26.46 5.39 -15.11
N PHE A 224 25.35 4.68 -14.89
CA PHE A 224 24.00 5.23 -15.00
C PHE A 224 23.77 6.42 -14.06
N LEU A 225 24.20 6.30 -12.80
CA LEU A 225 24.07 7.39 -11.82
C LEU A 225 24.88 8.62 -12.24
N ASN A 226 26.11 8.44 -12.72
CA ASN A 226 26.94 9.56 -13.20
C ASN A 226 26.30 10.27 -14.39
N GLN A 227 25.75 9.52 -15.36
CA GLN A 227 25.03 10.11 -16.49
C GLN A 227 23.80 10.91 -16.02
N CYS A 228 23.06 10.41 -15.03
CA CYS A 228 21.94 11.13 -14.43
C CYS A 228 22.39 12.41 -13.70
N VAL A 229 23.55 12.39 -13.05
CA VAL A 229 24.15 13.58 -12.42
C VAL A 229 24.49 14.63 -13.47
N GLU A 230 25.20 14.25 -14.52
CA GLU A 230 25.61 15.15 -15.61
C GLU A 230 24.38 15.79 -16.27
N GLN A 231 23.39 14.98 -16.67
CA GLN A 231 22.14 15.49 -17.27
C GLN A 231 21.40 16.46 -16.34
N GLN A 232 21.35 16.16 -15.04
CA GLN A 232 20.67 17.02 -14.08
C GLN A 232 21.43 18.32 -13.81
N GLN A 233 22.77 18.29 -13.85
CA GLN A 233 23.60 19.49 -13.75
C GLN A 233 23.42 20.40 -14.97
N ASP A 234 23.41 19.84 -16.17
CA ASP A 234 23.17 20.58 -17.41
C ASP A 234 21.80 21.26 -17.39
N GLN A 235 20.75 20.52 -17.01
CA GLN A 235 19.41 21.09 -16.85
C GLN A 235 19.37 22.22 -15.80
N ASN A 236 20.08 22.06 -14.68
CA ASN A 236 20.14 23.10 -13.66
C ASN A 236 20.86 24.35 -14.17
N TYR A 237 21.91 24.19 -14.97
CA TYR A 237 22.62 25.29 -15.60
C TYR A 237 21.70 26.07 -16.57
N GLU A 238 20.93 25.37 -17.40
CA GLU A 238 19.95 25.99 -18.30
C GLU A 238 18.87 26.77 -17.53
N LEU A 239 18.30 26.17 -16.47
CA LEU A 239 17.30 26.82 -15.63
C LEU A 239 17.87 28.05 -14.90
N LEU A 240 19.11 28.00 -14.41
CA LEU A 240 19.78 29.15 -13.82
C LEU A 240 19.93 30.29 -14.83
N ALA A 241 20.41 29.99 -16.04
CA ALA A 241 20.57 30.98 -17.09
C ALA A 241 19.22 31.61 -17.48
N GLU A 242 18.15 30.82 -17.50
CA GLU A 242 16.79 31.32 -17.76
C GLU A 242 16.30 32.23 -16.63
N LEU A 243 16.47 31.82 -15.38
CA LEU A 243 16.10 32.61 -14.21
C LEU A 243 16.84 33.94 -14.18
N ASP A 244 18.14 33.96 -14.50
CA ASP A 244 18.93 35.19 -14.56
C ASP A 244 18.46 36.13 -15.68
N LYS A 245 18.11 35.57 -16.85
CA LYS A 245 17.50 36.34 -17.94
C LYS A 245 16.19 37.00 -17.51
N LEU A 246 15.31 36.24 -16.84
CA LEU A 246 14.03 36.77 -16.33
C LEU A 246 14.24 37.82 -15.23
N LYS A 247 15.23 37.64 -14.34
CA LYS A 247 15.58 38.63 -13.31
C LYS A 247 16.05 39.94 -13.94
N GLU A 248 16.84 39.86 -15.00
CA GLU A 248 17.29 41.04 -15.74
C GLU A 248 16.14 41.74 -16.49
N GLU A 249 15.25 40.97 -17.11
CA GLU A 249 14.03 41.51 -17.72
C GLU A 249 13.14 42.24 -16.69
N TRP A 250 12.89 41.60 -15.55
CA TRP A 250 12.15 42.22 -14.45
C TRP A 250 12.80 43.52 -13.95
N ARG A 251 14.13 43.54 -13.79
CA ARG A 251 14.86 44.77 -13.43
C ARG A 251 14.69 45.87 -14.46
N ARG A 252 14.74 45.54 -15.76
CA ARG A 252 14.54 46.53 -16.83
C ARG A 252 13.14 47.13 -16.74
N ILE A 253 12.11 46.28 -16.70
CA ILE A 253 10.70 46.70 -16.62
C ILE A 253 10.45 47.60 -15.40
N THR A 254 10.97 47.20 -14.24
CA THR A 254 10.79 47.97 -13.00
C THR A 254 11.66 49.23 -12.92
N SER A 255 12.77 49.30 -13.65
CA SER A 255 13.61 50.51 -13.71
C SER A 255 13.09 51.52 -14.72
N THR A 256 12.49 51.08 -15.84
CA THR A 256 11.84 51.95 -16.82
C THR A 256 10.58 52.60 -16.27
N ASN A 257 9.82 51.91 -15.40
CA ASN A 257 8.60 52.45 -14.78
C ASN A 257 8.84 53.28 -13.50
N LYS A 258 10.11 53.52 -13.11
CA LYS A 258 10.50 54.38 -11.96
C LYS A 258 10.94 55.80 -12.37
N LEU A 259 10.82 56.14 -13.65
CA LEU A 259 10.97 57.49 -14.22
C LEU A 259 9.60 58.08 -14.51
#